data_AF-A0A520BCL0-F1
#
_entry.id   AF-A0A520BCL0-F1
#
_cell.length_a   1.000
_cell.length_b   1.000
_cell.length_c   1.000
_cell.angle_alpha   90.00
_cell.angle_beta   90.00
_cell.angle_gamma   90.00
#
_symmetry.space_group_name_H-M   'P 1'
#
loop_
_entity.id
_entity.type
_entity.pdbx_description
1 polymer ?
#
loop_
_entity_poly.entity_id
_entity_poly.type
_entity_poly.pdbx_seq_one_letter_code
_entity_poly.pdbx_strand_id
1 'polypeptide(L)' 'MEKRILGKNGLEVSALGLGCMGLSFGYGPATDKQEAIKLIQGAYENGITFFDT' A
#
# COMPACT_ATOMS: atom_id res chain seq x y z
N MET A 1 -9.38 -9.79 4.54
CA MET A 1 -8.98 -8.43 4.94
C MET A 1 -10.15 -7.73 5.59
N GLU A 2 -9.97 -7.10 6.76
CA GLU A 2 -10.97 -6.19 7.36
C GLU A 2 -11.03 -4.89 6.55
N LYS A 3 -12.22 -4.33 6.33
CA LYS A 3 -12.40 -3.07 5.61
C LYS A 3 -13.05 -2.01 6.49
N ARG A 4 -12.81 -0.74 6.18
CA ARG A 4 -13.35 0.43 6.88
C ARG A 4 -13.78 1.50 5.88
N ILE A 5 -14.73 2.34 6.29
CA ILE A 5 -15.14 3.52 5.54
C ILE A 5 -14.24 4.69 5.94
N LEU A 6 -13.54 5.27 4.96
CA LEU A 6 -12.68 6.42 5.17
C LEU A 6 -13.50 7.72 5.16
N GLY A 7 -13.57 8.37 6.32
CA GLY A 7 -14.30 9.62 6.50
C GLY A 7 -15.81 9.47 6.30
N LYS A 8 -16.50 10.60 6.07
CA LYS A 8 -17.96 10.63 5.86
C LYS A 8 -18.38 10.42 4.41
N ASN A 9 -17.43 10.56 3.47
CA ASN A 9 -17.67 10.51 2.03
C ASN A 9 -17.47 9.11 1.41
N GLY A 10 -17.16 8.09 2.23
CA GLY A 10 -17.60 6.74 1.90
C GLY A 10 -16.63 5.83 1.15
N LEU A 11 -15.33 6.14 1.03
CA LEU A 11 -14.42 5.20 0.38
C LEU A 11 -14.19 3.98 1.29
N GLU A 12 -14.60 2.81 0.85
CA GLU A 12 -14.29 1.56 1.54
C GLU A 12 -12.86 1.12 1.23
N VAL A 13 -12.03 1.02 2.25
CA VAL A 13 -10.60 0.67 2.16
C VAL A 13 -10.24 -0.46 3.12
N SER A 14 -9.13 -1.14 2.90
CA SER A 14 -8.58 -2.08 3.89
C SER A 14 -8.22 -1.35 5.19
N ALA A 15 -8.49 -1.98 6.34
CA ALA A 15 -8.18 -1.41 7.66
C ALA A 15 -6.67 -1.21 7.87
N LEU A 16 -5.85 -2.04 7.21
CA LEU A 16 -4.41 -1.87 7.10
C LEU A 16 -4.06 -1.25 5.74
N GLY A 17 -3.08 -0.36 5.72
CA GLY A 17 -2.54 0.23 4.49
C GLY A 17 -1.07 -0.12 4.27
N LEU A 18 -0.61 0.00 3.03
CA LEU A 18 0.81 -0.08 2.67
C LEU A 18 1.38 1.33 2.49
N GLY A 19 2.34 1.70 3.33
CA GLY A 19 3.14 2.90 3.14
C GLY A 19 4.23 2.66 2.10
N CYS A 20 4.26 3.48 1.05
CA CYS A 20 5.13 3.32 -0.11
C CYS A 20 6.42 4.15 -0.05
N MET A 21 6.60 5.00 0.97
CA MET A 21 7.78 5.87 1.12
C MET A 21 9.09 5.08 0.95
N GLY A 22 9.21 3.93 1.63
CA GLY A 22 10.42 3.10 1.63
C GLY A 22 10.81 2.50 0.27
N LEU A 23 9.94 2.58 -0.75
CA LEU A 23 10.24 2.07 -2.09
C LEU A 23 11.21 2.96 -2.86
N SER A 24 11.20 4.26 -2.58
CA SER A 24 12.02 5.26 -3.30
C SER A 24 12.74 6.25 -2.39
N PHE A 25 12.40 6.29 -1.10
CA PHE A 25 12.90 7.29 -0.17
C PHE A 25 13.02 6.78 1.29
N GLY A 26 13.93 7.37 2.06
CA GLY A 26 14.00 7.22 3.53
C GLY A 26 14.87 6.09 4.09
N TYR A 27 15.09 4.98 3.36
CA TYR A 27 15.80 3.81 3.90
C TYR A 27 16.95 3.29 3.02
N GLY A 28 17.69 4.21 2.38
CA GLY A 28 18.84 3.86 1.54
C GLY A 28 18.49 3.86 0.05
N PRO A 29 19.21 3.09 -0.78
CA PRO A 29 18.93 2.99 -2.20
C PRO A 29 17.48 2.57 -2.47
N ALA A 30 16.87 3.13 -3.52
CA ALA A 30 15.53 2.76 -3.93
C ALA A 30 15.44 1.25 -4.21
N THR A 31 14.28 0.67 -3.87
CA THR A 31 13.96 -0.72 -4.21
C THR A 31 13.99 -0.89 -5.73
N ASP A 32 14.51 -2.02 -6.20
CA ASP A 32 14.43 -2.35 -7.62
C ASP A 32 12.97 -2.27 -8.11
N LYS A 33 12.78 -1.74 -9.32
CA LYS A 33 11.44 -1.46 -9.86
C LYS A 33 10.58 -2.71 -9.92
N GLN A 34 11.11 -3.85 -10.35
CA GLN A 34 10.32 -5.07 -10.47
C GLN A 34 9.96 -5.64 -9.10
N GLU A 35 10.86 -5.53 -8.13
CA GLU A 35 10.58 -5.94 -6.75
C GLU A 35 9.53 -5.03 -6.09
N ALA A 36 9.57 -3.72 -6.34
CA ALA A 36 8.54 -2.79 -5.87
C ALA A 36 7.16 -3.09 -6.50
N ILE A 37 7.12 -3.41 -7.80
CA ILE A 37 5.88 -3.82 -8.49
C ILE A 37 5.32 -5.10 -7.86
N LYS A 38 6.15 -6.13 -7.68
CA LYS A 38 5.74 -7.39 -7.04
C LYS A 38 5.21 -7.16 -5.63
N LEU A 39 5.84 -6.29 -4.85
CA LEU A 39 5.38 -5.98 -3.50
C LEU A 39 3.99 -5.35 -3.50
N ILE A 40 3.75 -4.34 -4.35
CA ILE A 40 2.46 -3.66 -4.44
C ILE A 40 1.37 -4.65 -4.90
N GLN A 41 1.66 -5.46 -5.92
CA GLN A 41 0.74 -6.49 -6.41
C GLN A 41 0.45 -7.53 -5.33
N GLY A 42 1.48 -8.03 -4.64
CA GLY A 42 1.32 -8.98 -3.54
C GLY A 42 0.51 -8.42 -2.38
N ALA A 43 0.70 -7.14 -2.03
CA ALA A 43 -0.12 -6.48 -1.02
C ALA A 43 -1.60 -6.44 -1.44
N TYR A 44 -1.87 -6.11 -2.70
CA TYR A 44 -3.23 -6.12 -3.26
C TYR A 44 -3.85 -7.52 -3.29
N GLU A 45 -3.10 -8.54 -3.69
CA GLU A 45 -3.53 -9.95 -3.67
C GLU A 45 -3.86 -10.43 -2.25
N ASN A 46 -3.18 -9.89 -1.23
CA ASN A 46 -3.47 -10.12 0.19
C ASN A 46 -4.62 -9.24 0.73
N GLY A 47 -5.27 -8.46 -0.13
CA GLY A 47 -6.45 -7.67 0.16
C GLY A 47 -6.19 -6.25 0.65
N ILE A 48 -4.94 -5.75 0.65
CA ILE A 48 -4.66 -4.34 0.93
C ILE A 48 -5.16 -3.50 -0.24
N THR A 49 -6.02 -2.53 0.05
CA THR A 49 -6.57 -1.58 -0.93
C THR A 49 -6.32 -0.12 -0.56
N PHE A 50 -5.60 0.13 0.54
CA PHE A 50 -5.17 1.46 0.95
C PHE A 50 -3.65 1.60 0.82
N PHE A 51 -3.20 2.54 -0.02
CA PHE A 51 -1.79 2.80 -0.30
C PHE A 51 -1.49 4.29 -0.05
N ASP A 52 -0.45 4.57 0.71
CA ASP A 52 -0.04 5.92 1.11
C ASP A 52 1.35 6.24 0.56
N THR A 53 1.51 7.42 -0.05
CA THR A 53 2.77 7.87 -0.67
C THR A 53 2.91 9.38 -0.66
#